data_AF-T1JNH9-F1
#
_entry.id   AF-T1JNH9-F1
#
_cell.length_a   1.000
_cell.length_b   1.000
_cell.length_c   1.000
_cell.angle_alpha   90.00
_cell.angle_beta   90.00
_cell.angle_gamma   90.00
#
_symmetry.space_group_name_H-M   'P 1'
#
loop_
_entity.id
_entity.type
_entity.pdbx_description
1 polymer ?
#
loop_
_entity_poly.entity_id
_entity_poly.type
_entity_poly.pdbx_seq_one_letter_code
_entity_poly.pdbx_strand_id
1 'polypeptide(L)'
;MNESGVKEARPWETAWTPDEIRKNSANWTLAGDAGLLNGMEALARTLLMKTQEIQKEVDLLAQETRGTSSRMHNAITDFLMLSNVQFVENRVYDEEIQEENLNNDNKAPVQKKSKEEREAELLPIIREAVKFGLNVVENAFEKHEVIDSDSEEEEDNSFHALPVLKPKDFYSHRPLPYVIGSEKFMRDDYAGLEEVPSDEEEESEKEEIDEGQERENKDLSEESTE
;
A
#
# COMPACT_ATOMS: atom_id res chain seq x y z
N MET A 1 -57.55 46.91 -4.31
CA MET A 1 -56.99 46.89 -2.95
C MET A 1 -56.25 45.59 -2.77
N ASN A 2 -54.97 45.56 -3.16
CA ASN A 2 -54.09 44.40 -2.95
C ASN A 2 -52.90 44.89 -2.12
N GLU A 3 -53.07 44.88 -0.80
CA GLU A 3 -51.94 44.99 0.13
C GLU A 3 -51.41 43.57 0.36
N SER A 4 -50.62 43.08 -0.59
CA SER A 4 -49.73 41.95 -0.36
C SER A 4 -48.58 42.45 0.51
N GLY A 5 -48.83 42.52 1.82
CA GLY A 5 -47.82 42.83 2.81
C GLY A 5 -46.72 41.77 2.77
N VAL A 6 -45.64 42.08 2.05
CA VAL A 6 -44.35 41.40 2.21
C VAL A 6 -43.94 41.69 3.64
N LYS A 7 -44.19 40.74 4.55
CA LYS A 7 -43.61 40.79 5.90
C LYS A 7 -42.11 40.71 5.70
N GLU A 8 -41.42 41.83 5.86
CA GLU A 8 -39.96 41.84 5.96
C GLU A 8 -39.58 40.79 6.99
N ALA A 9 -38.80 39.79 6.55
CA ALA A 9 -38.34 38.73 7.42
C ALA A 9 -37.59 39.38 8.57
N ARG A 10 -38.00 39.06 9.79
CA ARG A 10 -37.39 39.68 10.96
C ARG A 10 -35.90 39.26 10.97
N PRO A 11 -34.96 40.16 11.31
CA PRO A 11 -33.54 39.88 11.19
C PRO A 11 -33.04 38.69 12.04
N TRP A 12 -33.86 38.22 13.00
CA TRP A 12 -33.63 37.02 13.81
C TRP A 12 -34.23 35.72 13.25
N GLU A 13 -35.00 35.79 12.18
CA GLU A 13 -35.62 34.62 11.50
C GLU A 13 -34.79 34.18 10.27
N THR A 14 -33.82 34.98 9.84
CA THR A 14 -32.95 34.69 8.69
C THR A 14 -31.61 34.13 9.14
N ALA A 15 -31.13 33.06 8.49
CA ALA A 15 -29.79 32.56 8.69
C ALA A 15 -28.76 33.58 8.23
N TRP A 16 -27.84 33.96 9.12
CA TRP A 16 -26.77 34.90 8.77
C TRP A 16 -25.67 34.18 8.00
N THR A 17 -25.16 34.84 6.97
CA THR A 17 -23.99 34.37 6.23
C THR A 17 -22.71 34.57 7.05
N PRO A 18 -21.65 33.78 6.79
CA PRO A 18 -20.37 33.94 7.49
C PRO A 18 -19.75 35.35 7.35
N ASP A 19 -20.07 36.06 6.27
CA ASP A 19 -19.61 37.44 6.04
C ASP A 19 -20.41 38.47 6.86
N GLU A 20 -21.71 38.24 7.06
CA GLU A 20 -22.57 39.07 7.93
C GLU A 20 -22.20 38.90 9.41
N ILE A 21 -21.91 37.66 9.84
CA ILE A 21 -21.41 37.36 11.18
C ILE A 21 -20.10 38.11 11.45
N ARG A 22 -19.16 38.10 10.50
CA ARG A 22 -17.88 38.80 10.63
C ARG A 22 -18.06 40.32 10.75
N LYS A 23 -18.95 40.91 9.98
CA LYS A 23 -19.24 42.36 10.02
C LYS A 23 -19.88 42.79 11.33
N ASN A 24 -20.74 41.97 11.92
CA ASN A 24 -21.47 42.31 13.16
C ASN A 24 -20.78 41.83 14.45
N SER A 25 -19.61 41.20 14.35
CA SER A 25 -18.84 40.68 15.49
C SER A 25 -18.48 41.75 16.53
N ALA A 26 -18.22 43.00 16.10
CA ALA A 26 -17.87 44.09 17.00
C ALA A 26 -19.06 44.64 17.82
N ASN A 27 -20.30 44.48 17.33
CA ASN A 27 -21.53 44.97 17.96
C ASN A 27 -22.58 43.85 17.98
N TRP A 28 -22.32 42.82 18.78
CA TRP A 28 -23.17 41.63 18.86
C TRP A 28 -24.54 41.97 19.46
N THR A 29 -25.61 41.52 18.79
CA THR A 29 -27.00 41.71 19.25
C THR A 29 -27.67 40.35 19.42
N LEU A 30 -28.74 40.30 20.21
CA LEU A 30 -29.54 39.07 20.38
C LEU A 30 -30.13 38.55 19.06
N ALA A 31 -30.44 39.46 18.13
CA ALA A 31 -30.85 39.07 16.77
C ALA A 31 -29.72 38.37 16.00
N GLY A 32 -28.46 38.70 16.29
CA GLY A 32 -27.29 38.02 15.71
C GLY A 32 -27.02 36.63 16.29
N ASP A 33 -27.32 36.42 17.56
CA ASP A 33 -27.29 35.07 18.16
C ASP A 33 -28.32 34.14 17.48
N ALA A 34 -29.55 34.62 17.30
CA ALA A 34 -30.58 33.89 16.56
C ALA A 34 -30.20 33.64 15.09
N GLY A 35 -29.60 34.64 14.42
CA GLY A 35 -29.11 34.51 13.05
C GLY A 35 -27.97 33.50 12.89
N LEU A 36 -27.05 33.45 13.86
CA LEU A 36 -25.98 32.46 13.92
C LEU A 36 -26.54 31.05 14.14
N LEU A 37 -27.48 30.87 15.07
CA LEU A 37 -28.13 29.59 15.33
C LEU A 37 -28.78 29.03 14.06
N ASN A 38 -29.56 29.86 13.35
CA ASN A 38 -30.18 29.48 12.08
C ASN A 38 -29.14 29.13 11.01
N GLY A 39 -28.00 29.85 10.97
CA GLY A 39 -26.88 29.54 10.09
C GLY A 39 -26.20 28.21 10.40
N MET A 40 -25.98 27.92 11.69
CA MET A 40 -25.42 26.63 12.13
C MET A 40 -26.38 25.47 11.84
N GLU A 41 -27.68 25.67 12.04
CA GLU A 41 -28.70 24.66 11.75
C GLU A 41 -28.80 24.40 10.24
N ALA A 42 -28.74 25.45 9.41
CA ALA A 42 -28.70 25.32 7.95
C ALA A 42 -27.43 24.58 7.48
N LEU A 43 -26.26 24.94 8.04
CA LEU A 43 -25.00 24.28 7.74
C LEU A 43 -25.03 22.80 8.14
N ALA A 44 -25.57 22.47 9.32
CA ALA A 44 -25.72 21.08 9.77
C ALA A 44 -26.62 20.28 8.82
N ARG A 45 -27.74 20.87 8.36
CA ARG A 45 -28.62 20.25 7.36
C ARG A 45 -27.89 20.03 6.02
N THR A 46 -27.15 21.02 5.54
CA THR A 46 -26.39 20.91 4.28
C THR A 46 -25.31 19.85 4.38
N LEU A 47 -24.57 19.79 5.49
CA LEU A 47 -23.58 18.75 5.74
C LEU A 47 -24.23 17.37 5.75
N LEU A 48 -25.35 17.20 6.47
CA LEU A 48 -26.08 15.95 6.51
C LEU A 48 -26.54 15.49 5.11
N MET A 49 -27.14 16.40 4.33
CA MET A 49 -27.59 16.09 2.96
C MET A 49 -26.42 15.72 2.05
N LYS A 50 -25.31 16.45 2.14
CA LYS A 50 -24.11 16.18 1.34
C LYS A 50 -23.43 14.87 1.73
N THR A 51 -23.39 14.54 3.01
CA THR A 51 -22.88 13.23 3.48
C THR A 51 -23.76 12.10 2.96
N GLN A 52 -25.09 12.25 2.97
CA GLN A 52 -26.01 11.25 2.41
C GLN A 52 -25.86 11.10 0.89
N GLU A 53 -25.58 12.19 0.18
CA GLU A 53 -25.29 12.16 -1.26
C GLU A 53 -23.98 11.42 -1.53
N ILE A 54 -22.90 11.76 -0.83
CA ILE A 54 -21.62 11.05 -0.93
C ILE A 54 -21.77 9.56 -0.63
N GLN A 55 -22.56 9.21 0.40
CA GLN A 55 -22.83 7.82 0.73
C GLN A 55 -23.45 7.07 -0.46
N LYS A 56 -24.45 7.66 -1.12
CA LYS A 56 -25.09 7.05 -2.30
C LYS A 56 -24.10 6.88 -3.46
N GLU A 57 -23.28 7.89 -3.73
CA GLU A 57 -22.27 7.83 -4.78
C GLU A 57 -21.22 6.74 -4.50
N VAL A 58 -20.79 6.58 -3.25
CA VAL A 58 -19.87 5.51 -2.84
C VAL A 58 -20.52 4.13 -2.99
N ASP A 59 -21.79 3.98 -2.59
CA ASP A 59 -22.53 2.73 -2.75
C ASP A 59 -22.67 2.34 -4.24
N LEU A 60 -22.98 3.31 -5.11
CA LEU A 60 -23.07 3.12 -6.55
C LEU A 60 -21.70 2.73 -7.14
N LEU A 61 -20.63 3.43 -6.76
CA LEU A 61 -19.27 3.11 -7.20
C LEU A 61 -18.85 1.70 -6.78
N ALA A 62 -19.20 1.28 -5.57
CA ALA A 62 -18.94 -0.09 -5.09
C ALA A 62 -19.69 -1.13 -5.92
N GLN A 63 -20.96 -0.84 -6.28
CA GLN A 63 -21.74 -1.71 -7.17
C GLN A 63 -21.15 -1.78 -8.58
N GLU A 64 -20.76 -0.65 -9.17
CA GLU A 64 -20.15 -0.61 -10.51
C GLU A 64 -18.81 -1.33 -10.54
N THR A 65 -18.01 -1.19 -9.49
CA THR A 65 -16.74 -1.90 -9.32
C THR A 65 -16.95 -3.41 -9.30
N ARG A 66 -17.95 -3.90 -8.54
CA ARG A 66 -18.32 -5.32 -8.54
C ARG A 66 -18.80 -5.79 -9.91
N GLY A 67 -19.60 -4.99 -10.61
CA GLY A 67 -20.05 -5.30 -11.97
C GLY A 67 -18.88 -5.38 -12.97
N THR A 68 -17.91 -4.49 -12.85
CA THR A 68 -16.71 -4.49 -13.68
C THR A 68 -15.78 -5.66 -13.35
N SER A 69 -15.63 -6.02 -12.07
CA SER A 69 -14.90 -7.22 -11.65
C SER A 69 -15.52 -8.49 -12.24
N SER A 70 -16.85 -8.61 -12.24
CA SER A 70 -17.55 -9.73 -12.89
C SER A 70 -17.31 -9.76 -14.40
N ARG A 71 -17.38 -8.61 -15.08
CA ARG A 71 -17.06 -8.51 -16.51
C ARG A 71 -15.61 -8.90 -16.81
N MET A 72 -14.66 -8.49 -15.97
CA MET A 72 -13.26 -8.88 -16.08
C MET A 72 -13.07 -10.39 -15.89
N HIS A 73 -13.73 -10.99 -14.90
CA HIS A 73 -13.67 -12.43 -14.68
C HIS A 73 -14.22 -13.22 -15.87
N ASN A 74 -15.30 -12.74 -16.48
CA ASN A 74 -15.84 -13.33 -17.71
C ASN A 74 -14.83 -13.20 -18.87
N ALA A 75 -14.23 -12.03 -19.07
CA ALA A 75 -13.21 -11.85 -20.11
C ALA A 75 -11.97 -12.73 -19.91
N ILE A 76 -11.52 -12.92 -18.67
CA ILE A 76 -10.44 -13.86 -18.33
C ILE A 76 -10.86 -15.30 -18.64
N THR A 77 -12.11 -15.66 -18.31
CA THR A 77 -12.65 -16.99 -18.60
C THR A 77 -12.69 -17.22 -20.12
N ASP A 78 -13.14 -16.24 -20.89
CA ASP A 78 -13.14 -16.30 -22.36
C ASP A 78 -11.72 -16.45 -22.92
N PHE A 79 -10.75 -15.70 -22.38
CA PHE A 79 -9.35 -15.84 -22.75
C PHE A 79 -8.78 -17.22 -22.41
N LEU A 80 -9.12 -17.76 -21.23
CA LEU A 80 -8.71 -19.10 -20.81
C LEU A 80 -9.30 -20.18 -21.73
N MET A 81 -10.58 -20.04 -22.11
CA MET A 81 -11.23 -20.94 -23.07
C MET A 81 -10.55 -20.86 -24.45
N LEU A 82 -10.24 -19.66 -24.94
CA LEU A 82 -9.53 -19.49 -26.21
C LEU A 82 -8.10 -20.07 -26.15
N SER A 83 -7.39 -19.86 -25.04
CA SER A 83 -6.05 -20.42 -24.81
C SER A 83 -6.09 -21.95 -24.80
N ASN A 84 -7.11 -22.54 -24.18
CA ASN A 84 -7.28 -24.00 -24.17
C ASN A 84 -7.58 -24.54 -25.57
N VAL A 85 -8.39 -23.83 -26.37
CA VAL A 85 -8.65 -24.20 -27.77
C VAL A 85 -7.38 -24.09 -28.62
N GLN A 86 -6.61 -23.00 -28.50
CA GLN A 86 -5.33 -22.84 -29.21
C GLN A 86 -4.30 -23.87 -28.78
N PHE A 87 -4.29 -24.27 -27.51
CA PHE A 87 -3.40 -25.34 -27.05
C PHE A 87 -3.74 -26.67 -27.73
N VAL A 88 -5.02 -27.00 -27.86
CA VAL A 88 -5.47 -28.20 -28.59
C VAL A 88 -5.17 -28.06 -30.07
N GLU A 89 -5.47 -26.92 -30.68
CA GLU A 89 -5.22 -26.64 -32.11
C GLU A 89 -3.72 -26.73 -32.45
N ASN A 90 -2.85 -26.04 -31.71
CA ASN A 90 -1.40 -26.11 -31.90
C ASN A 90 -0.87 -27.54 -31.71
N ARG A 91 -1.43 -28.31 -30.77
CA ARG A 91 -1.07 -29.73 -30.60
C ARG A 91 -1.59 -30.62 -31.73
N VAL A 92 -2.81 -30.39 -32.20
CA VAL A 92 -3.38 -31.11 -33.34
C VAL A 92 -2.57 -30.81 -34.61
N TYR A 93 -2.13 -29.57 -34.82
CA TYR A 93 -1.20 -29.25 -35.91
C TYR A 93 0.17 -29.90 -35.71
N ASP A 94 0.72 -29.94 -34.49
CA ASP A 94 1.98 -30.65 -34.23
C ASP A 94 1.85 -32.17 -34.48
N GLU A 95 0.69 -32.77 -34.20
CA GLU A 95 0.38 -34.18 -34.46
C GLU A 95 0.11 -34.44 -35.95
N GLU A 96 -0.70 -33.64 -36.63
CA GLU A 96 -0.96 -33.74 -38.08
C GLU A 96 0.32 -33.48 -38.89
N ILE A 97 1.14 -32.49 -38.52
CA ILE A 97 2.45 -32.27 -39.16
C ILE A 97 3.40 -33.44 -38.85
N GLN A 98 3.35 -34.04 -37.66
CA GLN A 98 4.12 -35.27 -37.39
C GLN A 98 3.62 -36.46 -38.21
N GLU A 99 2.31 -36.66 -38.36
CA GLU A 99 1.72 -37.72 -39.18
C GLU A 99 1.97 -37.50 -40.68
N GLU A 100 1.88 -36.26 -41.17
CA GLU A 100 2.25 -35.90 -42.55
C GLU A 100 3.76 -36.09 -42.78
N ASN A 101 4.62 -35.74 -41.82
CA ASN A 101 6.07 -35.99 -41.93
C ASN A 101 6.42 -37.48 -41.83
N LEU A 102 5.65 -38.30 -41.10
CA LEU A 102 5.79 -39.77 -41.08
C LEU A 102 5.34 -40.41 -42.40
N ASN A 103 4.40 -39.80 -43.12
CA ASN A 103 3.94 -40.25 -44.44
C ASN A 103 4.78 -39.72 -45.61
N ASN A 104 5.64 -38.73 -45.37
CA ASN A 104 6.43 -38.04 -46.38
C ASN A 104 7.93 -38.12 -46.02
N ASP A 105 8.42 -39.35 -45.81
CA ASP A 105 9.82 -39.62 -45.53
C ASP A 105 10.71 -39.30 -46.75
N ASN A 106 11.09 -38.03 -46.87
CA ASN A 106 12.30 -37.56 -47.54
C ASN A 106 12.58 -36.10 -47.16
N LYS A 107 13.17 -35.86 -45.96
CA LYS A 107 14.26 -34.88 -45.76
C LYS A 107 14.71 -34.78 -44.29
N ALA A 108 15.99 -35.16 -44.11
CA ALA A 108 17.03 -34.64 -43.19
C ALA A 108 16.74 -34.44 -41.68
N PRO A 109 17.69 -34.82 -40.80
CA PRO A 109 17.49 -34.79 -39.36
C PRO A 109 17.65 -33.35 -38.84
N VAL A 110 16.54 -32.71 -38.49
CA VAL A 110 16.60 -31.57 -37.56
C VAL A 110 16.74 -32.19 -36.17
N GLN A 111 17.94 -32.08 -35.59
CA GLN A 111 18.22 -32.45 -34.20
C GLN A 111 17.23 -31.72 -33.27
N LYS A 112 16.21 -32.44 -32.81
CA LYS A 112 15.38 -31.99 -31.69
C LYS A 112 16.30 -32.02 -30.45
N LYS A 113 16.69 -30.85 -29.93
CA LYS A 113 17.35 -30.75 -28.61
C LYS A 113 16.58 -31.60 -27.60
N SER A 114 17.29 -32.52 -26.93
CA SER A 114 16.70 -33.49 -26.01
C SER A 114 15.97 -32.75 -24.89
N LYS A 115 14.86 -33.30 -24.41
CA LYS A 115 14.09 -32.76 -23.28
C LYS A 115 14.97 -32.46 -22.06
N GLU A 116 16.02 -33.25 -21.89
CA GLU A 116 17.03 -33.16 -20.84
C GLU A 116 17.94 -31.92 -20.97
N GLU A 117 18.24 -31.45 -22.18
CA GLU A 117 19.03 -30.23 -22.40
C GLU A 117 18.22 -28.97 -22.03
N ARG A 118 16.91 -28.98 -22.32
CA ARG A 118 16.00 -27.89 -21.89
C ARG A 118 15.80 -27.87 -20.38
N GLU A 119 15.70 -29.02 -19.73
CA GLU A 119 15.61 -29.11 -18.27
C GLU A 119 16.91 -28.65 -17.59
N ALA A 120 18.07 -28.91 -18.19
CA ALA A 120 19.36 -28.41 -17.72
C ALA A 120 19.51 -26.88 -17.87
N GLU A 121 18.96 -26.27 -18.92
CA GLU A 121 18.91 -24.81 -19.10
C GLU A 121 17.99 -24.13 -18.06
N LEU A 122 16.93 -24.81 -17.59
CA LEU A 122 15.97 -24.27 -16.61
C LEU A 122 16.44 -24.43 -15.15
N LEU A 123 17.28 -25.42 -14.86
CA LEU A 123 17.82 -25.70 -13.53
C LEU A 123 18.51 -24.48 -12.86
N PRO A 124 19.36 -23.68 -13.54
CA PRO A 124 19.97 -22.49 -12.93
C PRO A 124 18.94 -21.42 -12.58
N ILE A 125 17.92 -21.23 -13.43
CA ILE A 125 16.85 -20.24 -13.20
C ILE A 125 16.02 -20.62 -11.98
N ILE A 126 15.67 -21.91 -11.85
CA ILE A 126 14.94 -22.42 -10.68
C ILE A 126 15.78 -22.25 -9.41
N ARG A 127 17.08 -22.57 -9.48
CA ARG A 127 18.00 -22.40 -8.34
C ARG A 127 18.09 -20.94 -7.91
N GLU A 128 18.13 -20.01 -8.86
CA GLU A 128 18.15 -18.58 -8.60
C GLU A 128 16.83 -18.10 -7.98
N ALA A 129 15.68 -18.51 -8.53
CA ALA A 129 14.37 -18.18 -7.97
C ALA A 129 14.20 -18.69 -6.52
N VAL A 130 14.69 -19.90 -6.22
CA VAL A 130 14.67 -20.46 -4.85
C VAL A 130 15.56 -19.65 -3.90
N LYS A 131 16.75 -19.21 -4.36
CA LYS A 131 17.62 -18.34 -3.55
C LYS A 131 16.95 -17.00 -3.23
N PHE A 132 16.32 -16.37 -4.22
CA PHE A 132 15.59 -15.13 -3.98
C PHE A 132 14.41 -15.33 -3.03
N GLY A 133 13.64 -16.41 -3.19
CA GLY A 133 12.57 -16.77 -2.27
C GLY A 133 13.05 -16.96 -0.83
N LEU A 134 14.20 -17.62 -0.64
CA LEU A 134 14.80 -17.80 0.68
C LEU A 134 15.23 -16.46 1.31
N ASN A 135 15.88 -15.59 0.53
CA ASN A 135 16.30 -14.27 0.99
C ASN A 135 15.11 -13.40 1.45
N VAL A 136 13.98 -13.48 0.73
CA VAL A 136 12.74 -12.79 1.15
C VAL A 136 12.24 -13.35 2.48
N VAL A 137 12.24 -14.68 2.65
CA VAL A 137 11.81 -15.30 3.91
C VAL A 137 12.73 -14.92 5.07
N GLU A 138 14.04 -14.87 4.86
CA GLU A 138 15.02 -14.48 5.89
C GLU A 138 14.91 -13.00 6.27
N ASN A 139 14.60 -12.11 5.32
CA ASN A 139 14.47 -10.68 5.59
C ASN A 139 13.11 -10.29 6.17
N ALA A 140 12.03 -10.97 5.74
CA ALA A 140 10.66 -10.62 6.10
C ALA A 140 10.14 -11.35 7.35
N PHE A 141 10.81 -12.40 7.83
CA PHE A 141 10.34 -13.20 8.96
C PHE A 141 11.42 -13.43 10.03
N GLU A 142 10.99 -13.38 11.29
CA GLU A 142 11.80 -13.71 12.46
C GLU A 142 11.41 -15.11 12.99
N LYS A 143 12.41 -15.91 13.38
CA LYS A 143 12.20 -17.25 13.94
C LYS A 143 11.88 -17.13 15.43
N HIS A 144 10.69 -17.55 15.84
CA HIS A 144 10.31 -17.60 17.26
C HIS A 144 10.20 -19.06 17.72
N GLU A 145 10.93 -19.39 18.79
CA GLU A 145 10.78 -20.66 19.48
C GLU A 145 9.53 -20.58 20.38
N VAL A 146 8.57 -21.46 20.16
CA VAL A 146 7.39 -21.54 21.03
C VAL A 146 7.73 -22.52 22.14
N ILE A 147 7.97 -21.98 23.34
CA ILE A 147 8.06 -22.77 24.56
C ILE A 147 6.63 -22.98 25.01
N ASP A 148 6.16 -24.22 24.96
CA ASP A 148 4.81 -24.58 25.42
C ASP A 148 4.77 -24.40 26.94
N SER A 149 4.04 -23.39 27.41
CA SER A 149 4.06 -22.96 28.82
C SER A 149 3.19 -23.84 29.73
N ASP A 150 2.58 -24.91 29.21
CA ASP A 150 1.56 -25.71 29.91
C ASP A 150 1.90 -27.21 30.05
N SER A 151 3.19 -27.59 30.06
CA SER A 151 3.58 -29.00 30.22
C SER A 151 4.41 -29.22 31.50
N GLU A 152 3.72 -29.50 32.61
CA GLU A 152 4.28 -30.10 33.84
C GLU A 152 4.42 -31.63 33.70
N GLU A 153 4.88 -32.14 32.56
CA GLU A 153 5.19 -33.58 32.44
C GLU A 153 6.65 -33.75 32.03
N GLU A 154 7.44 -34.15 33.03
CA GLU A 154 8.76 -34.72 32.81
C GLU A 154 8.66 -36.03 32.04
N GLU A 155 9.68 -36.25 31.22
CA GLU A 155 9.97 -37.44 30.41
C GLU A 155 9.43 -37.41 28.96
N ASP A 156 10.38 -37.21 28.05
CA ASP A 156 10.33 -37.57 26.61
C ASP A 156 9.70 -36.57 25.61
N ASN A 157 10.04 -35.28 25.68
CA ASN A 157 9.72 -34.31 24.62
C ASN A 157 10.92 -33.95 23.75
N SER A 158 11.36 -34.93 22.94
CA SER A 158 12.19 -34.66 21.74
C SER A 158 11.37 -34.07 20.58
N PHE A 159 10.15 -33.60 20.85
CA PHE A 159 9.35 -32.79 19.94
C PHE A 159 10.03 -31.42 19.82
N HIS A 160 11.03 -31.32 18.94
CA HIS A 160 11.54 -30.05 18.48
C HIS A 160 10.34 -29.25 17.93
N ALA A 161 9.81 -28.32 18.73
CA ALA A 161 8.78 -27.40 18.30
C ALA A 161 9.29 -26.73 17.03
N LEU A 162 8.58 -26.95 15.91
CA LEU A 162 8.94 -26.36 14.64
C LEU A 162 9.02 -24.84 14.85
N PRO A 163 10.14 -24.18 14.50
CA PRO A 163 10.28 -22.75 14.70
C PRO A 163 9.18 -22.02 13.92
N VAL A 164 8.34 -21.27 14.62
CA VAL A 164 7.26 -20.52 14.01
C VAL A 164 7.85 -19.23 13.46
N LEU A 165 7.67 -18.99 12.16
CA LEU A 165 8.11 -17.77 11.50
C LEU A 165 7.04 -16.69 11.70
N LYS A 166 7.39 -15.62 12.42
CA LYS A 166 6.54 -14.44 12.56
C LYS A 166 7.01 -13.36 11.59
N PRO A 167 6.10 -12.64 10.90
CA PRO A 167 6.49 -11.49 10.10
C PRO A 167 7.27 -10.47 10.94
N LYS A 168 8.35 -9.94 10.38
CA LYS A 168 9.15 -8.88 11.00
C LYS A 168 8.29 -7.63 11.15
N ASP A 169 8.28 -7.07 12.35
CA ASP A 169 7.57 -5.83 12.62
C ASP A 169 8.46 -4.63 12.28
N PHE A 170 8.21 -4.02 11.12
CA PHE A 170 8.93 -2.83 10.67
C PHE A 170 8.67 -1.60 11.54
N TYR A 171 7.61 -1.61 12.36
CA TYR A 171 7.19 -0.47 13.17
C TYR A 171 7.61 -0.60 14.64
N SER A 172 8.41 -1.61 14.99
CA SER A 172 8.86 -1.80 16.38
C SER A 172 9.68 -0.62 16.93
N HIS A 173 10.31 0.18 16.06
CA HIS A 173 11.00 1.41 16.46
C HIS A 173 10.04 2.54 16.89
N ARG A 174 8.75 2.43 16.56
CA ARG A 174 7.76 3.46 16.88
C ARG A 174 7.31 3.31 18.33
N PRO A 175 7.45 4.36 19.16
CA PRO A 175 7.00 4.31 20.53
C PRO A 175 5.47 4.15 20.57
N LEU A 176 5.00 3.28 21.47
CA LEU A 176 3.57 3.16 21.74
C LEU A 176 3.08 4.45 22.42
N PRO A 177 1.84 4.89 22.13
CA PRO A 177 1.23 6.02 22.82
C PRO A 177 1.21 5.81 24.34
N TYR A 178 1.34 6.91 25.08
CA TYR A 178 1.20 6.86 26.52
C TYR A 178 -0.22 6.46 26.94
N VAL A 179 -0.31 5.71 28.04
CA VAL A 179 -1.58 5.28 28.61
C VAL A 179 -2.36 6.49 29.11
N ILE A 180 -3.61 6.61 28.69
CA ILE A 180 -4.52 7.70 29.05
C ILE A 180 -4.66 7.77 30.58
N GLY A 181 -4.41 8.96 31.14
CA GLY A 181 -4.44 9.20 32.58
C GLY A 181 -3.11 8.96 33.30
N SER A 182 -2.07 8.49 32.62
CA SER A 182 -0.71 8.50 33.15
C SER A 182 -0.16 9.92 33.24
N GLU A 183 0.77 10.14 34.17
CA GLU A 183 1.41 11.45 34.34
C GLU A 183 2.20 11.88 33.09
N LYS A 184 2.71 10.91 32.31
CA LYS A 184 3.38 11.17 31.03
C LYS A 184 2.39 11.66 29.97
N PHE A 185 1.22 11.02 29.86
CA PHE A 185 0.15 11.45 28.95
C PHE A 185 -0.38 12.85 29.27
N MET A 186 -0.49 13.21 30.56
CA MET A 186 -1.00 14.53 30.96
C MET A 186 0.01 15.66 30.79
N ARG A 187 1.31 15.34 30.69
CA ARG A 187 2.39 16.34 30.53
C ARG A 187 2.80 16.57 29.08
N ASP A 188 2.64 15.55 28.25
CA ASP A 188 3.06 15.59 26.85
C ASP A 188 1.83 15.77 25.95
N ASP A 189 1.76 16.92 25.28
CA ASP A 189 0.68 17.26 24.35
C ASP A 189 0.62 16.29 23.16
N TYR A 190 1.73 15.60 22.85
CA TYR A 190 1.84 14.63 21.76
C TYR A 190 1.57 13.19 22.22
N ALA A 191 1.21 12.97 23.50
CA ALA A 191 0.86 11.66 24.04
C ALA A 191 1.88 10.54 23.73
N GLY A 192 3.18 10.87 23.64
CA GLY A 192 4.25 9.93 23.30
C GLY A 192 4.37 9.58 21.82
N LEU A 193 3.65 10.28 20.93
CA LEU A 193 3.75 10.17 19.48
C LEU A 193 4.68 11.25 18.93
N GLU A 194 5.98 11.02 19.03
CA GLU A 194 6.96 11.86 18.35
C GLU A 194 7.12 11.37 16.89
N GLU A 195 7.25 12.30 15.94
CA GLU A 195 7.54 11.98 14.54
C GLU A 195 9.00 11.54 14.44
N VAL A 196 9.22 10.21 14.45
CA VAL A 196 10.54 9.65 14.15
C VAL A 196 10.85 9.96 12.68
N PRO A 197 12.06 10.46 12.34
CA PRO A 197 12.46 10.66 10.96
C PRO A 197 12.20 9.38 10.15
N SER A 198 11.68 9.56 8.94
CA SER A 198 11.42 8.47 8.00
C SER A 198 12.72 7.68 7.77
N ASP A 199 12.65 6.35 7.79
CA ASP A 199 13.75 5.43 7.47
C ASP A 199 14.37 5.68 6.06
N GLU A 200 13.79 6.56 5.23
CA GLU A 200 14.37 7.02 3.96
C GLU A 200 15.69 7.79 4.13
N GLU A 201 16.00 8.34 5.31
CA GLU A 201 17.23 9.11 5.53
C GLU A 201 18.44 8.27 5.97
N GLU A 202 18.22 7.10 6.61
CA GLU A 202 19.32 6.30 7.18
C GLU A 202 20.08 5.43 6.15
N GLU A 203 19.50 5.17 4.97
CA GLU A 203 20.14 4.33 3.94
C GLU A 203 21.12 5.12 3.03
N SER A 204 21.19 6.45 3.17
CA SER A 204 21.97 7.31 2.26
C SER A 204 23.45 7.55 2.66
N GLU A 205 23.90 7.14 3.85
CA GLU A 205 25.23 7.52 4.36
C GLU A 205 26.32 6.42 4.24
N LYS A 206 26.08 5.31 3.54
CA LYS A 206 27.05 4.19 3.50
C LYS A 206 27.61 3.77 2.14
N GLU A 207 27.34 4.51 1.05
CA GLU A 207 27.95 4.20 -0.25
C GLU A 207 28.82 5.34 -0.80
N GLU A 208 30.12 5.02 -0.89
CA GLU A 208 31.14 5.55 -1.80
C GLU A 208 31.70 6.97 -1.60
N ILE A 209 33.02 7.06 -1.34
CA ILE A 209 34.04 7.43 -2.34
C ILE A 209 35.41 6.97 -1.79
N ASP A 210 35.87 5.81 -2.26
CA ASP A 210 37.28 5.48 -2.39
C ASP A 210 37.55 5.41 -3.89
N GLU A 211 38.26 6.38 -4.44
CA GLU A 211 39.10 6.19 -5.64
C GLU A 211 40.00 7.42 -5.81
N GLY A 212 41.27 7.24 -5.48
CA GLY A 212 42.32 8.24 -5.68
C GLY A 212 42.73 8.39 -7.15
N GLN A 213 43.15 9.59 -7.53
CA GLN A 213 44.16 9.78 -8.58
C GLN A 213 45.16 10.86 -8.19
N GLU A 214 46.40 10.41 -8.15
CA GLU A 214 47.65 11.16 -8.03
C GLU A 214 47.74 12.28 -9.07
N ARG A 215 48.14 13.47 -8.63
CA ARG A 215 48.98 14.37 -9.44
C ARG A 215 50.06 14.98 -8.57
N GLU A 216 51.29 14.60 -8.88
CA GLU A 216 52.52 15.23 -8.42
C GLU A 216 52.47 16.74 -8.61
N ASN A 217 52.91 17.48 -7.58
CA ASN A 217 53.82 18.60 -7.80
C ASN A 217 54.69 18.75 -6.55
N LYS A 218 55.96 18.47 -6.75
CA LYS A 218 57.04 18.65 -5.81
C LYS A 218 57.78 19.90 -6.25
N ASP A 219 57.72 20.98 -5.48
CA ASP A 219 58.84 21.91 -5.43
C ASP A 219 58.95 22.57 -4.06
N LEU A 220 60.18 22.55 -3.56
CA LEU A 220 60.68 22.99 -2.27
C LEU A 220 61.23 24.41 -2.40
N SER A 221 61.06 25.26 -1.38
CA SER A 221 62.09 26.13 -0.75
C SER A 221 61.40 27.19 0.14
N GLU A 222 61.65 27.14 1.45
CA GLU A 222 62.54 28.06 2.23
C GLU A 222 61.85 29.39 2.55
N GLU A 223 61.39 29.59 3.79
CA GLU A 223 62.13 30.18 4.94
C GLU A 223 62.16 31.72 4.91
N SER A 224 61.91 32.29 6.10
CA SER A 224 62.29 33.64 6.57
C SER A 224 61.28 34.78 6.45
N THR A 225 60.82 35.20 7.64
CA THR A 225 60.78 36.59 8.19
C THR A 225 60.03 37.67 7.42
N GLU A 226 58.96 38.20 8.02
CA GLU A 226 58.97 39.45 8.82
C GLU A 226 57.70 39.54 9.68
#